data_AF-A0A1Y1M840-F1
#
_entry.id   AF-A0A1Y1M840-F1
#
_cell.length_a   1.000
_cell.length_b   1.000
_cell.length_c   1.000
_cell.angle_alpha   90.00
_cell.angle_beta   90.00
_cell.angle_gamma   90.00
#
_symmetry.space_group_name_H-M   'P 1'
#
loop_
_entity.id
_entity.type
_entity.pdbx_description
1 polymer ?
#
loop_
_entity_poly.entity_id
_entity_poly.type
_entity_poly.pdbx_seq_one_letter_code
_entity_poly.pdbx_strand_id
1 'polypeptide(L)'
;MKYVCLVLWFLPILGLSQQHCGYNACPRLNASELNVHIIAHSHDDVGWLKTVDEYYYGTRSHVQSAQVKYIISSVVEALRENPKRRFIQVETAFFHKWWQEQNEEKRQQVHDLIRNGRLQIVGGGWSMNDEGAVHYQPTIDQFTFALKFLKDTFGECALPKVAWQIDPFGHTREMASMFAQMGFDGFFMGRIDWRDRYARFGTRTA
;
A
#
# COMPACT_ATOMS: atom_id res chain seq x y z
N MET A 1 50.48 -24.10 -38.71
CA MET A 1 49.28 -24.39 -37.88
C MET A 1 49.34 -23.56 -36.61
N LYS A 2 48.50 -22.52 -36.50
CA LYS A 2 48.33 -21.75 -35.27
C LYS A 2 46.94 -22.10 -34.71
N TYR A 3 46.90 -22.79 -33.57
CA TYR A 3 45.65 -23.06 -32.87
C TYR A 3 45.28 -21.84 -32.03
N VAL A 4 44.18 -21.17 -32.38
CA VAL A 4 43.58 -20.11 -31.55
C VAL A 4 42.56 -20.80 -30.66
N CYS A 5 42.83 -20.83 -29.35
CA CYS A 5 41.92 -21.35 -28.34
C CYS A 5 40.95 -20.24 -27.95
N LEU A 6 39.70 -20.31 -28.41
CA LEU A 6 38.62 -19.42 -28.01
C LEU A 6 38.01 -19.92 -26.70
N VAL A 7 38.39 -19.29 -25.58
CA VAL A 7 37.73 -19.50 -24.29
C VAL A 7 36.46 -18.66 -24.28
N LEU A 8 35.31 -19.30 -24.53
CA LEU A 8 33.99 -18.70 -24.37
C LEU A 8 33.66 -18.63 -22.89
N TRP A 9 33.72 -17.44 -22.31
CA TRP A 9 33.19 -17.15 -20.98
C TRP A 9 31.66 -17.13 -21.06
N PHE A 10 31.00 -18.20 -20.61
CA PHE A 10 29.58 -18.17 -20.30
C PHE A 10 29.39 -17.35 -19.01
N LEU A 11 29.11 -16.06 -19.16
CA LEU A 11 28.50 -15.27 -18.09
C LEU A 11 27.08 -15.81 -17.89
N PRO A 12 26.71 -16.30 -16.68
CA PRO A 12 25.32 -16.60 -16.41
C PRO A 12 24.56 -15.28 -16.50
N ILE A 13 23.67 -15.16 -17.49
CA ILE A 13 22.65 -14.13 -17.49
C ILE A 13 21.77 -14.48 -16.29
N LEU A 14 22.12 -13.94 -15.11
CA LEU A 14 21.19 -13.83 -14.01
C LEU A 14 19.99 -13.09 -14.58
N GLY A 15 18.93 -13.83 -14.87
CA GLY A 15 17.67 -13.26 -15.31
C GLY A 15 17.21 -12.30 -14.23
N LEU A 16 17.46 -11.01 -14.43
CA LEU A 16 16.78 -9.96 -13.70
C LEU A 16 15.31 -10.16 -13.99
N SER A 17 14.60 -10.84 -13.09
CA SER A 17 13.14 -10.91 -13.10
C SER A 17 12.64 -9.48 -13.23
N GLN A 18 12.08 -9.14 -14.38
CA GLN A 18 11.62 -7.80 -14.67
C GLN A 18 10.47 -7.49 -13.71
N GLN A 19 10.71 -6.58 -12.77
CA GLN A 19 9.70 -6.18 -11.80
C GLN A 19 8.50 -5.57 -12.53
N HIS A 20 7.32 -6.16 -12.34
CA HIS A 20 6.07 -5.71 -12.96
C HIS A 20 5.19 -5.07 -11.88
N CYS A 21 5.62 -3.93 -11.36
CA CYS A 21 4.96 -3.18 -10.28
C CYS A 21 4.83 -1.69 -10.63
N GLY A 22 4.20 -0.91 -9.75
CA GLY A 22 3.91 0.51 -10.01
C GLY A 22 3.05 0.70 -11.26
N TYR A 23 3.34 1.74 -12.06
CA TYR A 23 2.60 2.04 -13.28
C TYR A 23 2.68 0.95 -14.35
N ASN A 24 3.77 0.16 -14.36
CA ASN A 24 3.90 -0.95 -15.32
C ASN A 24 2.88 -2.06 -15.05
N ALA A 25 2.38 -2.17 -13.82
CA ALA A 25 1.38 -3.17 -13.42
C ALA A 25 -0.06 -2.69 -13.61
N CYS A 26 -0.30 -1.49 -14.13
CA CYS A 26 -1.65 -0.96 -14.30
C CYS A 26 -2.48 -1.84 -15.27
N PRO A 27 -3.78 -2.06 -14.98
CA PRO A 27 -4.69 -2.71 -15.93
C PRO A 27 -4.75 -1.94 -17.25
N ARG A 28 -5.00 -2.66 -18.35
CA ARG A 28 -5.27 -2.02 -19.65
C ARG A 28 -6.64 -1.35 -19.62
N LEU A 29 -6.71 -0.13 -20.16
CA LEU A 29 -7.93 0.66 -20.26
C LEU A 29 -8.50 0.58 -21.67
N ASN A 30 -9.82 0.78 -21.79
CA ASN A 30 -10.49 0.96 -23.07
C ASN A 30 -10.83 2.44 -23.27
N ALA A 31 -10.18 3.11 -24.23
CA ALA A 31 -10.35 4.53 -24.47
C ALA A 31 -11.74 4.91 -25.03
N SER A 32 -12.51 3.94 -25.57
CA SER A 32 -13.85 4.20 -26.12
C SER A 32 -14.99 3.95 -25.14
N GLU A 33 -14.69 3.50 -23.92
CA GLU A 33 -15.68 3.11 -22.93
C GLU A 33 -15.44 3.80 -21.57
N LEU A 34 -16.46 3.80 -20.72
CA LEU A 34 -16.31 4.18 -19.32
C LEU A 34 -15.48 3.11 -18.59
N ASN A 35 -14.33 3.50 -18.05
CA ASN A 35 -13.49 2.62 -17.24
C ASN A 35 -13.86 2.79 -15.76
N VAL A 36 -14.32 1.71 -15.13
CA VAL A 36 -14.66 1.69 -13.70
C VAL A 36 -13.57 0.93 -12.94
N HIS A 37 -12.88 1.64 -12.05
CA HIS A 37 -11.83 1.06 -11.20
C HIS A 37 -12.42 0.62 -9.86
N ILE A 38 -12.50 -0.70 -9.64
CA ILE A 38 -12.89 -1.26 -8.35
C ILE A 38 -11.64 -1.42 -7.49
N ILE A 39 -11.54 -0.65 -6.41
CA ILE A 39 -10.39 -0.63 -5.50
C ILE A 39 -10.77 -1.37 -4.21
N ALA A 40 -10.35 -2.63 -4.09
CA ALA A 40 -10.56 -3.41 -2.88
C ALA A 40 -9.56 -2.99 -1.79
N HIS A 41 -10.08 -2.65 -0.61
CA HIS A 41 -9.29 -2.22 0.55
C HIS A 41 -9.96 -2.65 1.86
N SER A 42 -9.22 -2.58 2.96
CA SER A 42 -9.73 -2.57 4.34
C SER A 42 -9.24 -1.29 5.00
N HIS A 43 -10.05 -0.71 5.88
CA HIS A 43 -9.61 0.39 6.73
C HIS A 43 -9.40 -0.17 8.14
N ASP A 44 -8.15 -0.26 8.55
CA ASP A 44 -7.76 -0.95 9.78
C ASP A 44 -7.21 0.05 10.80
N ASP A 45 -8.09 0.64 11.62
CA ASP A 45 -7.71 1.61 12.64
C ASP A 45 -6.60 1.09 13.57
N VAL A 46 -5.49 1.84 13.66
CA VAL A 46 -4.38 1.53 14.57
C VAL A 46 -4.72 2.00 16.00
N GLY A 47 -5.82 1.44 16.53
CA GLY A 47 -6.43 1.82 17.80
C GLY A 47 -7.58 2.82 17.62
N TRP A 48 -8.75 2.48 18.14
CA TRP A 48 -9.96 3.32 18.15
C TRP A 48 -10.93 2.85 19.23
N LEU A 49 -11.86 1.93 18.91
CA LEU A 49 -12.74 1.29 19.91
C LEU A 49 -12.05 0.15 20.65
N LYS A 50 -11.05 -0.46 20.00
CA LYS A 50 -10.20 -1.50 20.57
C LYS A 50 -8.74 -1.04 20.52
N THR A 51 -7.90 -1.67 21.32
CA THR A 51 -6.44 -1.47 21.23
C THR A 51 -5.90 -2.10 19.94
N VAL A 52 -4.67 -1.73 19.57
CA VAL A 52 -3.99 -2.27 18.38
C VAL A 52 -3.95 -3.80 18.42
N ASP A 53 -3.55 -4.40 19.54
CA ASP A 53 -3.46 -5.86 19.65
C ASP A 53 -4.83 -6.54 19.68
N GLU A 54 -5.85 -5.89 20.25
CA GLU A 54 -7.22 -6.40 20.22
C GLU A 54 -7.83 -6.40 18.80
N TYR A 55 -7.53 -5.38 17.99
CA TYR A 55 -7.84 -5.39 16.55
C TYR A 55 -7.05 -6.45 15.80
N TYR A 56 -5.76 -6.57 16.07
CA TYR A 56 -4.89 -7.50 15.35
C TYR A 56 -5.32 -8.96 15.57
N TYR A 57 -5.46 -9.38 16.82
CA TYR A 57 -5.81 -10.76 17.17
C TYR A 57 -7.31 -11.06 17.12
N GLY A 58 -8.16 -10.04 17.03
CA GLY A 58 -9.61 -10.22 16.98
C GLY A 58 -10.28 -10.43 18.34
N THR A 59 -9.61 -10.08 19.43
CA THR A 59 -10.18 -10.19 20.77
C THR A 59 -11.24 -9.10 20.99
N ARG A 60 -12.06 -9.27 22.04
CA ARG A 60 -13.17 -8.37 22.41
C ARG A 60 -14.12 -8.06 21.24
N SER A 61 -14.46 -9.10 20.48
CA SER A 61 -15.39 -9.00 19.34
C SER A 61 -16.79 -8.47 19.72
N HIS A 62 -17.18 -8.47 21.00
CA HIS A 62 -18.40 -7.82 21.49
C HIS A 62 -18.34 -6.28 21.46
N VAL A 63 -17.15 -5.68 21.47
CA VAL A 63 -16.95 -4.23 21.29
C VAL A 63 -17.04 -3.89 19.81
N GLN A 64 -16.26 -4.59 18.99
CA GLN A 64 -16.28 -4.48 17.54
C GLN A 64 -15.73 -5.76 16.91
N SER A 65 -16.49 -6.30 15.95
CA SER A 65 -16.07 -7.47 15.17
C SER A 65 -15.05 -7.05 14.10
N ALA A 66 -13.77 -7.17 14.43
CA ALA A 66 -12.66 -6.78 13.57
C ALA A 66 -11.41 -7.59 13.96
N GLN A 67 -10.74 -8.19 12.98
CA GLN A 67 -9.62 -9.12 13.21
C GLN A 67 -8.57 -9.03 12.09
N VAL A 68 -7.63 -8.06 12.20
CA VAL A 68 -6.75 -7.65 11.09
C VAL A 68 -5.81 -8.78 10.63
N LYS A 69 -5.32 -9.62 11.55
CA LYS A 69 -4.49 -10.79 11.20
C LYS A 69 -5.18 -11.70 10.18
N TYR A 70 -6.47 -11.95 10.37
CA TYR A 70 -7.25 -12.81 9.48
C TYR A 70 -7.59 -12.11 8.16
N ILE A 71 -7.85 -10.79 8.20
CA ILE A 71 -8.06 -9.98 7.00
C ILE A 71 -6.85 -10.10 6.08
N ILE A 72 -5.64 -9.76 6.55
CA ILE A 72 -4.41 -9.81 5.73
C ILE A 72 -4.16 -11.23 5.20
N SER A 73 -4.29 -12.24 6.07
CA SER A 73 -4.08 -13.65 5.66
C SER A 73 -5.06 -14.09 4.57
N SER A 74 -6.34 -13.73 4.70
CA SER A 74 -7.38 -14.07 3.72
C SER A 74 -7.20 -13.33 2.40
N VAL A 75 -6.72 -12.08 2.43
CA VAL A 75 -6.40 -11.31 1.23
C VAL A 75 -5.27 -11.98 0.46
N VAL A 76 -4.21 -12.44 1.13
CA VAL A 76 -3.10 -13.13 0.47
C VAL A 76 -3.60 -14.40 -0.24
N GLU A 77 -4.41 -15.24 0.41
CA GLU A 77 -4.99 -16.41 -0.26
C GLU A 77 -5.93 -16.04 -1.40
N ALA A 78 -6.84 -15.08 -1.19
CA ALA A 78 -7.76 -14.64 -2.21
C ALA A 78 -7.03 -14.10 -3.44
N LEU A 79 -5.92 -13.37 -3.27
CA LEU A 79 -5.08 -12.95 -4.38
C LEU A 79 -4.44 -14.15 -5.08
N ARG A 80 -3.95 -15.16 -4.37
CA ARG A 80 -3.36 -16.36 -5.00
C ARG A 80 -4.35 -17.13 -5.87
N GLU A 81 -5.60 -17.21 -5.45
CA GLU A 81 -6.66 -17.96 -6.15
C GLU A 81 -7.04 -17.37 -7.52
N ASN A 82 -6.87 -16.06 -7.74
CA ASN A 82 -7.28 -15.44 -8.99
C ASN A 82 -6.34 -14.31 -9.41
N PRO A 83 -5.58 -14.46 -10.50
CA PRO A 83 -4.56 -13.50 -10.95
C PRO A 83 -5.11 -12.11 -11.32
N LYS A 84 -6.43 -11.96 -11.50
CA LYS A 84 -7.07 -10.66 -11.79
C LYS A 84 -7.37 -9.84 -10.54
N ARG A 85 -7.45 -10.48 -9.36
CA ARG A 85 -7.75 -9.78 -8.09
C ARG A 85 -6.58 -8.86 -7.72
N ARG A 86 -6.93 -7.72 -7.14
CA ARG A 86 -5.99 -6.73 -6.59
C ARG A 86 -6.51 -6.24 -5.24
N PHE A 87 -5.60 -5.80 -4.40
CA PHE A 87 -5.92 -5.24 -3.09
C PHE A 87 -4.90 -4.16 -2.72
N ILE A 88 -5.35 -3.10 -2.05
CA ILE A 88 -4.48 -2.09 -1.46
C ILE A 88 -4.38 -2.30 0.06
N GLN A 89 -3.16 -2.33 0.59
CA GLN A 89 -2.87 -2.36 2.03
C GLN A 89 -2.39 -0.97 2.46
N VAL A 90 -2.89 -0.46 3.58
CA VAL A 90 -2.67 0.92 4.01
C VAL A 90 -1.84 1.00 5.30
N GLU A 91 -2.33 0.45 6.41
CA GLU A 91 -1.70 0.62 7.72
C GLU A 91 -0.48 -0.31 7.89
N THR A 92 0.71 0.28 7.74
CA THR A 92 1.98 -0.47 7.81
C THR A 92 2.21 -1.08 9.20
N ALA A 93 1.67 -0.49 10.27
CA ALA A 93 1.77 -1.05 11.62
C ALA A 93 1.25 -2.49 11.70
N PHE A 94 0.05 -2.75 11.19
CA PHE A 94 -0.53 -4.09 11.19
C PHE A 94 0.15 -5.01 10.20
N PHE A 95 0.50 -4.50 9.01
CA PHE A 95 1.20 -5.29 8.01
C PHE A 95 2.59 -5.73 8.48
N HIS A 96 3.34 -4.84 9.14
CA HIS A 96 4.61 -5.15 9.79
C HIS A 96 4.43 -6.21 10.87
N LYS A 97 3.46 -6.04 11.79
CA LYS A 97 3.20 -7.02 12.86
C LYS A 97 2.86 -8.40 12.27
N TRP A 98 1.98 -8.44 11.27
CA TRP A 98 1.64 -9.67 10.54
C TRP A 98 2.87 -10.30 9.87
N TRP A 99 3.69 -9.51 9.18
CA TRP A 99 4.88 -9.97 8.48
C TRP A 99 5.89 -10.71 9.37
N GLN A 100 6.06 -10.24 10.61
CA GLN A 100 6.99 -10.86 11.57
C GLN A 100 6.57 -12.28 11.97
N GLU A 101 5.28 -12.62 11.88
CA GLU A 101 4.74 -13.93 12.25
C GLU A 101 4.75 -14.94 11.10
N GLN A 102 5.11 -14.54 9.88
CA GLN A 102 4.97 -15.38 8.69
C GLN A 102 6.18 -16.27 8.44
N ASN A 103 5.92 -17.47 7.92
CA ASN A 103 6.96 -18.37 7.43
C ASN A 103 7.49 -17.93 6.05
N GLU A 104 8.62 -18.49 5.64
CA GLU A 104 9.30 -18.12 4.37
C GLU A 104 8.42 -18.35 3.13
N GLU A 105 7.58 -19.38 3.13
CA GLU A 105 6.66 -19.64 2.02
C GLU A 105 5.65 -18.49 1.86
N LYS A 106 5.02 -18.07 2.96
CA LYS A 106 4.05 -16.97 2.95
C LYS A 106 4.72 -15.64 2.61
N ARG A 107 5.93 -15.41 3.13
CA ARG A 107 6.73 -14.24 2.81
C ARG A 107 7.03 -14.15 1.32
N GLN A 108 7.46 -15.27 0.71
CA GLN A 108 7.70 -15.33 -0.73
C GLN A 108 6.44 -15.03 -1.55
N GLN A 109 5.28 -15.58 -1.14
CA GLN A 109 4.00 -15.29 -1.81
C GLN A 109 3.67 -13.79 -1.80
N VAL A 110 3.89 -13.11 -0.67
CA VAL A 110 3.67 -11.66 -0.55
C VAL A 110 4.67 -10.87 -1.38
N HIS A 111 5.94 -11.26 -1.39
CA HIS A 111 6.93 -10.65 -2.28
C HIS A 111 6.49 -10.72 -3.75
N ASP A 112 6.00 -11.87 -4.19
CA ASP A 112 5.54 -12.05 -5.57
C ASP A 112 4.31 -11.20 -5.87
N LEU A 113 3.35 -11.13 -4.94
CA LEU A 113 2.14 -10.28 -5.06
C LEU A 113 2.46 -8.78 -5.10
N ILE A 114 3.49 -8.32 -4.39
CA ILE A 114 3.94 -6.93 -4.44
C ILE A 114 4.71 -6.66 -5.75
N ARG A 115 5.63 -7.56 -6.13
CA ARG A 115 6.44 -7.41 -7.35
C ARG A 115 5.63 -7.48 -8.64
N ASN A 116 4.46 -8.11 -8.63
CA ASN A 116 3.53 -8.13 -9.76
C ASN A 116 2.38 -7.10 -9.63
N GLY A 117 2.43 -6.22 -8.61
CA GLY A 117 1.52 -5.10 -8.42
C GLY A 117 0.07 -5.51 -8.10
N ARG A 118 -0.13 -6.70 -7.54
CA ARG A 118 -1.45 -7.23 -7.16
C ARG A 118 -1.81 -6.95 -5.71
N LEU A 119 -0.82 -6.98 -4.82
CA LEU A 119 -0.91 -6.37 -3.51
C LEU A 119 -0.11 -5.06 -3.56
N GLN A 120 -0.79 -3.93 -3.43
CA GLN A 120 -0.14 -2.62 -3.49
C GLN A 120 -0.18 -1.95 -2.11
N ILE A 121 0.94 -1.38 -1.70
CA ILE A 121 0.97 -0.54 -0.50
C ILE A 121 0.62 0.88 -0.93
N VAL A 122 -0.32 1.51 -0.24
CA VAL A 122 -0.70 2.92 -0.43
C VAL A 122 -0.65 3.66 0.90
N GLY A 123 -0.54 4.99 0.87
CA GLY A 123 -0.30 5.77 2.09
C GLY A 123 1.15 5.59 2.56
N GLY A 124 1.53 4.41 3.03
CA GLY A 124 2.91 4.08 3.44
C GLY A 124 3.36 4.67 4.77
N GLY A 125 2.44 5.27 5.53
CA GLY A 125 2.66 5.62 6.93
C GLY A 125 2.58 4.38 7.84
N TRP A 126 3.05 4.54 9.08
CA TRP A 126 2.83 3.55 10.13
C TRP A 126 1.33 3.41 10.42
N SER A 127 0.63 4.54 10.52
CA SER A 127 -0.82 4.65 10.52
C SER A 127 -1.29 5.70 9.52
N MET A 128 -2.60 5.77 9.31
CA MET A 128 -3.25 6.93 8.71
C MET A 128 -3.34 8.03 9.77
N ASN A 129 -2.32 8.90 9.85
CA ASN A 129 -2.26 9.92 10.89
C ASN A 129 -3.37 10.97 10.74
N ASP A 130 -3.86 11.48 11.87
CA ASP A 130 -4.66 12.70 11.91
C ASP A 130 -3.89 13.88 11.27
N GLU A 131 -4.61 14.88 10.79
CA GLU A 131 -4.05 16.09 10.21
C GLU A 131 -4.36 17.35 11.06
N GLY A 132 -5.30 17.28 12.02
CA GLY A 132 -5.72 18.44 12.80
C GLY A 132 -4.87 18.73 14.05
N ALA A 133 -4.41 17.69 14.74
CA ALA A 133 -3.77 17.76 16.05
C ALA A 133 -2.34 17.19 16.07
N VAL A 134 -1.74 16.98 14.90
CA VAL A 134 -0.37 16.46 14.77
C VAL A 134 0.63 17.57 14.47
N HIS A 135 1.86 17.41 14.96
CA HIS A 135 2.99 18.21 14.50
C HIS A 135 3.64 17.53 13.29
N TYR A 136 4.24 18.29 12.37
CA TYR A 136 4.84 17.74 11.16
C TYR A 136 5.97 16.74 11.45
N GLN A 137 6.73 16.96 12.54
CA GLN A 137 7.87 16.11 12.90
C GLN A 137 7.49 14.65 13.20
N PRO A 138 6.55 14.34 14.13
CA PRO A 138 6.11 12.95 14.33
C PRO A 138 5.41 12.37 13.09
N THR A 139 4.79 13.20 12.25
CA THR A 139 4.28 12.75 10.94
C THR A 139 5.43 12.27 10.05
N ILE A 140 6.51 13.04 9.92
CA ILE A 140 7.70 12.62 9.16
C ILE A 140 8.33 11.36 9.76
N ASP A 141 8.44 11.27 11.08
CA ASP A 141 9.03 10.12 11.76
C ASP A 141 8.27 8.82 11.45
N GLN A 142 6.94 8.85 11.55
CA GLN A 142 6.13 7.65 11.32
C GLN A 142 6.13 7.22 9.84
N PHE A 143 6.22 8.15 8.89
CA PHE A 143 6.41 7.82 7.47
C PHE A 143 7.80 7.23 7.23
N THR A 144 8.84 7.87 7.77
CA THR A 144 10.23 7.46 7.56
C THR A 144 10.44 6.03 8.05
N PHE A 145 9.92 5.70 9.24
CA PHE A 145 10.02 4.36 9.81
C PHE A 145 9.31 3.31 8.92
N ALA A 146 8.07 3.57 8.54
CA ALA A 146 7.28 2.65 7.73
C ALA A 146 7.84 2.46 6.31
N LEU A 147 8.17 3.56 5.61
CA LEU A 147 8.75 3.53 4.28
C LEU A 147 10.13 2.84 4.25
N LYS A 148 10.94 3.02 5.30
CA LYS A 148 12.21 2.28 5.44
C LYS A 148 11.96 0.78 5.55
N PHE A 149 11.04 0.34 6.42
CA PHE A 149 10.67 -1.08 6.52
C PHE A 149 10.19 -1.64 5.17
N LEU A 150 9.30 -0.93 4.48
CA LEU A 150 8.75 -1.36 3.20
C LEU A 150 9.85 -1.47 2.13
N LYS A 151 10.75 -0.49 2.05
CA LYS A 151 11.88 -0.49 1.11
C LYS A 151 12.86 -1.62 1.40
N ASP A 152 13.30 -1.75 2.65
CA ASP A 152 14.30 -2.74 3.05
C ASP A 152 13.76 -4.16 2.87
N THR A 153 12.45 -4.35 3.10
CA THR A 153 11.82 -5.67 3.00
C THR A 153 11.47 -6.01 1.56
N PHE A 154 10.77 -5.14 0.82
CA PHE A 154 10.15 -5.49 -0.45
C PHE A 154 10.74 -4.77 -1.68
N GLY A 155 11.67 -3.85 -1.46
CA GLY A 155 12.29 -3.03 -2.50
C GLY A 155 11.37 -1.94 -3.04
N GLU A 156 11.75 -1.39 -4.20
CA GLU A 156 11.07 -0.24 -4.83
C GLU A 156 9.58 -0.49 -5.16
N CYS A 157 9.18 -1.74 -5.38
CA CYS A 157 7.79 -2.09 -5.65
C CYS A 157 6.81 -1.86 -4.50
N ALA A 158 7.30 -1.77 -3.25
CA ALA A 158 6.45 -1.49 -2.09
C ALA A 158 6.42 -0.01 -1.71
N LEU A 159 7.21 0.84 -2.37
CA LEU A 159 7.11 2.28 -2.14
C LEU A 159 5.82 2.80 -2.79
N PRO A 160 4.92 3.41 -2.00
CA PRO A 160 3.63 3.84 -2.49
C PRO A 160 3.78 4.97 -3.50
N LYS A 161 2.88 5.02 -4.48
CA LYS A 161 2.76 6.12 -5.45
C LYS A 161 1.67 7.12 -5.09
N VAL A 162 0.72 6.69 -4.25
CA VAL A 162 -0.45 7.49 -3.89
C VAL A 162 -0.65 7.51 -2.38
N ALA A 163 -0.96 8.69 -1.89
CA ALA A 163 -1.36 8.93 -0.51
C ALA A 163 -2.85 8.58 -0.32
N TRP A 164 -3.19 8.09 0.86
CA TRP A 164 -4.51 7.56 1.18
C TRP A 164 -4.96 8.03 2.56
N GLN A 165 -5.71 9.14 2.63
CA GLN A 165 -6.26 9.72 3.86
C GLN A 165 -7.79 9.75 3.78
N ILE A 166 -8.41 8.57 3.78
CA ILE A 166 -9.86 8.46 3.63
C ILE A 166 -10.63 8.87 4.88
N ASP A 167 -10.01 8.79 6.06
CA ASP A 167 -10.70 8.95 7.35
C ASP A 167 -10.30 10.10 8.30
N PRO A 168 -9.21 10.87 8.09
CA PRO A 168 -8.97 12.06 8.91
C PRO A 168 -10.10 13.09 8.81
N PHE A 169 -10.37 13.81 9.89
CA PHE A 169 -11.47 14.77 9.97
C PHE A 169 -11.07 16.15 9.43
N GLY A 170 -10.88 16.21 8.12
CA GLY A 170 -10.36 17.37 7.40
C GLY A 170 -8.89 17.19 7.04
N HIS A 171 -8.41 18.05 6.14
CA HIS A 171 -7.09 17.90 5.51
C HIS A 171 -6.31 19.21 5.55
N THR A 172 -5.01 19.12 5.79
CA THR A 172 -4.12 20.28 5.86
C THR A 172 -3.30 20.44 4.59
N ARG A 173 -3.01 21.70 4.25
CA ARG A 173 -2.07 22.01 3.17
C ARG A 173 -0.67 21.46 3.46
N GLU A 174 -0.28 21.39 4.73
CA GLU A 174 1.03 20.89 5.13
C GLU A 174 1.18 19.39 4.82
N MET A 175 0.12 18.60 5.04
CA MET A 175 0.13 17.18 4.66
C MET A 175 0.30 16.99 3.15
N ALA A 176 -0.41 17.78 2.33
CA ALA A 176 -0.23 17.77 0.87
C ALA A 176 1.21 18.16 0.46
N SER A 177 1.79 19.16 1.13
CA SER A 177 3.19 19.58 0.94
C SER A 177 4.17 18.45 1.27
N MET A 178 3.98 17.76 2.39
CA MET A 178 4.82 16.63 2.79
C MET A 178 4.69 15.46 1.81
N PHE A 179 3.48 15.11 1.36
CA PHE A 179 3.29 14.06 0.35
C PHE A 179 4.02 14.39 -0.96
N ALA A 180 3.93 15.63 -1.44
CA ALA A 180 4.66 16.05 -2.64
C ALA A 180 6.18 15.93 -2.45
N GLN A 181 6.71 16.35 -1.30
CA GLN A 181 8.14 16.24 -0.96
C GLN A 181 8.62 14.79 -0.79
N MET A 182 7.74 13.88 -0.34
CA MET A 182 8.01 12.45 -0.26
C MET A 182 7.92 11.74 -1.62
N GLY A 183 7.51 12.45 -2.69
CA GLY A 183 7.45 11.91 -4.05
C GLY A 183 6.17 11.14 -4.38
N PHE A 184 5.07 11.44 -3.69
CA PHE A 184 3.75 10.91 -4.06
C PHE A 184 3.19 11.63 -5.29
N ASP A 185 2.61 10.85 -6.21
CA ASP A 185 2.06 11.34 -7.47
C ASP A 185 0.58 11.76 -7.34
N GLY A 186 -0.11 11.26 -6.31
CA GLY A 186 -1.52 11.52 -6.08
C GLY A 186 -1.92 11.40 -4.62
N PHE A 187 -3.03 12.05 -4.28
CA PHE A 187 -3.59 12.08 -2.93
C PHE A 187 -5.10 11.85 -2.99
N PHE A 188 -5.56 10.79 -2.32
CA PHE A 188 -6.98 10.48 -2.19
C PHE A 188 -7.45 10.74 -0.77
N MET A 189 -8.58 11.43 -0.66
CA MET A 189 -9.16 11.84 0.60
C MET A 189 -10.67 11.63 0.62
N GLY A 190 -11.25 11.35 1.80
CA GLY A 190 -12.67 11.05 1.94
C GLY A 190 -13.51 12.17 2.54
N ARG A 191 -12.97 12.90 3.51
CA ARG A 191 -13.76 13.78 4.39
C ARG A 191 -13.45 15.26 4.13
N ILE A 192 -14.39 15.93 3.47
CA ILE A 192 -14.40 17.38 3.27
C ILE A 192 -15.73 17.97 3.77
N ASP A 193 -15.79 19.29 3.98
CA ASP A 193 -17.04 19.97 4.36
C ASP A 193 -18.14 19.66 3.32
N TRP A 194 -19.34 19.34 3.80
CA TRP A 194 -20.43 18.90 2.93
C TRP A 194 -20.85 19.97 1.91
N ARG A 195 -20.68 21.27 2.21
CA ARG A 195 -20.96 22.38 1.28
C ARG A 195 -19.92 22.43 0.18
N ASP A 196 -18.64 22.25 0.53
CA ASP A 196 -17.56 22.16 -0.45
C ASP A 196 -17.75 20.94 -1.36
N ARG A 197 -18.10 19.80 -0.77
CA ARG A 197 -18.47 18.59 -1.52
C ARG A 197 -19.58 18.88 -2.53
N TYR A 198 -20.69 19.45 -2.08
CA TYR A 198 -21.82 19.78 -2.95
C TYR A 198 -21.42 20.73 -4.09
N ALA A 199 -20.66 21.79 -3.77
CA ALA A 199 -20.16 22.74 -4.76
C ALA A 199 -19.23 22.09 -5.80
N ARG A 200 -18.32 21.21 -5.38
CA ARG A 200 -17.40 20.49 -6.27
C ARG A 200 -18.10 19.52 -7.20
N PHE A 201 -19.09 18.76 -6.70
CA PHE A 201 -19.90 17.90 -7.55
C PHE A 201 -20.73 18.71 -8.55
N GLY A 202 -21.31 19.84 -8.13
CA GLY A 202 -22.04 20.75 -9.02
C GLY A 202 -21.17 21.40 -10.10
N THR A 203 -19.90 21.68 -9.79
CA THR A 203 -18.94 22.33 -10.70
C THR A 203 -17.99 21.37 -11.42
N ARG A 204 -18.09 20.06 -11.16
CA ARG A 204 -17.18 19.01 -11.69
C ARG A 204 -15.70 19.26 -11.36
N THR A 205 -15.44 19.72 -10.14
CA THR A 205 -14.10 19.93 -9.55
C THR A 205 -13.82 19.02 -8.35
N ALA A 206 -14.61 17.95 -8.24
CA ALA A 206 -14.42 16.84 -7.31
C ALA A 206 -13.40 15.84 -7.86
#